data_AF-A0A3S0Z276-F1
#
_entry.id   AF-A0A3S0Z276-F1
#
_cell.length_a   1.000
_cell.length_b   1.000
_cell.length_c   1.000
_cell.angle_alpha   90.00
_cell.angle_beta   90.00
_cell.angle_gamma   90.00
#
_symmetry.space_group_name_H-M   'P 1'
#
loop_
_entity.id
_entity.type
_entity.pdbx_description
1 polymer ?
#
loop_
_entity_poly.entity_id
_entity_poly.type
_entity_poly.pdbx_seq_one_letter_code
_entity_poly.pdbx_strand_id
1 'polypeptide(L)'
;LPQNLIDTISEPDTLLRILHYPAMQGNEEPGAVRAAAHEDINLITLLPIASSPGLQVLSPVTNEWYDVPCDSESIIVNIGDMLQEMTKGEYIATKHRVVKPENEEANLDRISAPCFIHPKPE
;
A
#
# COMPACT_ATOMS: atom_id res chain seq x y z
N LEU A 1 28.25 13.54 -4.84
CA LEU A 1 27.68 13.69 -3.48
C LEU A 1 26.44 12.81 -3.40
N PRO A 2 26.06 12.26 -2.24
CA PRO A 2 24.77 11.58 -2.12
C PRO A 2 23.66 12.57 -2.50
N GLN A 3 22.74 12.13 -3.36
CA GLN A 3 21.59 12.92 -3.82
C GLN A 3 20.48 12.79 -2.77
N ASN A 4 19.82 13.89 -2.40
CA ASN A 4 18.66 13.79 -1.52
C ASN A 4 17.50 13.17 -2.29
N LEU A 5 16.71 12.31 -1.64
CA LEU A 5 15.56 11.67 -2.27
C LEU A 5 14.58 12.71 -2.85
N ILE A 6 14.37 13.83 -2.16
CA ILE A 6 13.48 14.90 -2.62
C ILE A 6 13.89 15.48 -3.98
N ASP A 7 15.18 15.51 -4.27
CA ASP A 7 15.71 16.05 -5.53
C ASP A 7 15.38 15.12 -6.72
N THR A 8 15.03 13.87 -6.43
CA THR A 8 14.68 12.84 -7.42
C THR A 8 13.19 12.78 -7.76
N ILE A 9 12.32 13.41 -6.95
CA ILE A 9 10.86 13.29 -7.08
C ILE A 9 10.33 14.06 -8.29
N SER A 10 9.39 13.46 -9.01
CA SER A 10 8.56 14.10 -10.03
C SER A 10 7.19 14.47 -9.44
N GLU A 11 6.98 15.76 -9.17
CA GLU A 11 5.64 16.25 -8.80
C GLU A 11 4.58 15.96 -9.89
N PRO A 12 4.87 16.14 -11.20
CA PRO A 12 3.89 15.86 -12.26
C PRO A 12 3.48 14.38 -12.36
N ASP A 13 4.39 13.46 -12.05
CA ASP A 13 4.14 12.02 -12.14
C ASP A 13 3.63 11.43 -10.81
N THR A 14 3.52 12.26 -9.76
CA THR A 14 2.91 11.85 -8.50
C THR A 14 1.41 11.68 -8.69
N LEU A 15 0.87 10.51 -8.33
CA LEU A 15 -0.51 10.13 -8.57
C LEU A 15 -1.27 9.92 -7.26
N LEU A 16 -2.33 10.70 -7.03
CA LEU A 16 -3.34 10.39 -6.02
C LEU A 16 -4.44 9.53 -6.65
N ARG A 17 -4.63 8.31 -6.15
CA ARG A 17 -5.67 7.40 -6.65
C ARG A 17 -6.75 7.21 -5.60
N ILE A 18 -7.97 7.67 -5.88
CA ILE A 18 -9.13 7.42 -5.01
C ILE A 18 -9.77 6.10 -5.43
N LEU A 19 -9.89 5.18 -4.50
CA LEU A 19 -10.43 3.83 -4.71
C LEU A 19 -11.63 3.61 -3.79
N HIS A 20 -12.68 3.01 -4.34
CA HIS A 20 -13.86 2.54 -3.62
C HIS A 20 -14.01 1.04 -3.81
N TYR A 21 -14.00 0.31 -2.70
CA TYR A 21 -14.28 -1.11 -2.65
C TYR A 21 -15.61 -1.31 -1.94
N PRO A 22 -16.67 -1.73 -2.64
CA PRO A 22 -17.96 -2.02 -2.02
C PRO A 22 -17.85 -3.10 -0.93
N ALA A 23 -18.77 -3.10 0.03
CA ALA A 23 -18.94 -4.21 0.97
C ALA A 23 -19.13 -5.54 0.23
N MET A 24 -18.56 -6.61 0.78
CA MET A 24 -18.76 -7.97 0.25
C MET A 24 -20.17 -8.48 0.60
N GLN A 25 -20.80 -9.22 -0.30
CA GLN A 25 -22.18 -9.70 -0.16
C GLN A 25 -22.29 -11.07 0.52
N GLY A 26 -21.17 -11.72 0.82
CA GLY A 26 -21.12 -13.02 1.50
C GLY A 26 -21.28 -14.22 0.57
N ASN A 27 -21.42 -13.99 -0.73
CA ASN A 27 -21.44 -15.03 -1.77
C ASN A 27 -20.08 -15.18 -2.48
N GLU A 28 -19.06 -14.46 -2.04
CA GLU A 28 -17.71 -14.57 -2.58
C GLU A 28 -17.03 -15.88 -2.14
N GLU A 29 -16.09 -16.33 -2.97
CA GLU A 29 -15.26 -17.51 -2.65
C GLU A 29 -14.51 -17.33 -1.30
N PRO A 30 -14.37 -18.40 -0.50
CA PRO A 30 -13.56 -18.37 0.71
C PRO A 30 -12.16 -17.83 0.44
N GLY A 31 -11.75 -16.80 1.18
CA GLY A 31 -10.45 -16.12 0.99
C GLY A 31 -10.46 -15.00 -0.06
N ALA A 32 -11.64 -14.53 -0.48
CA ALA A 32 -11.77 -13.37 -1.35
C ALA A 32 -10.91 -12.18 -0.87
N VAL A 33 -10.08 -11.68 -1.78
CA VAL A 33 -9.14 -10.58 -1.54
C VAL A 33 -9.68 -9.34 -2.27
N ARG A 34 -9.82 -8.21 -1.56
CA ARG A 34 -10.24 -6.93 -2.15
C ARG A 34 -9.17 -6.35 -3.08
N ALA A 35 -7.91 -6.57 -2.76
CA ALA A 35 -6.76 -6.28 -3.63
C ALA A 35 -5.69 -7.36 -3.46
N ALA A 36 -5.37 -8.07 -4.54
CA ALA A 36 -4.39 -9.16 -4.55
C ALA A 36 -3.01 -8.72 -4.03
N ALA A 37 -2.19 -9.69 -3.62
CA ALA A 37 -0.81 -9.40 -3.19
C ALA A 37 0.00 -8.80 -4.35
N HIS A 38 0.59 -7.63 -4.12
CA HIS A 38 1.43 -6.91 -5.08
C HIS A 38 2.47 -6.05 -4.38
N GLU A 39 3.44 -5.58 -5.14
CA GLU A 39 4.37 -4.50 -4.80
C GLU A 39 3.97 -3.24 -5.60
N ASP A 40 4.40 -2.09 -5.10
CA ASP A 40 4.22 -0.80 -5.75
C ASP A 40 5.46 -0.48 -6.59
N ILE A 41 5.28 -0.05 -7.84
CA ILE A 41 6.42 0.18 -8.76
C ILE A 41 7.19 1.48 -8.45
N ASN A 42 6.56 2.45 -7.80
CA ASN A 42 7.06 3.83 -7.59
C ASN A 42 8.15 3.95 -6.49
N LEU A 43 8.51 5.16 -6.05
CA LEU A 43 9.53 5.34 -4.98
C LEU A 43 8.97 4.97 -3.61
N ILE A 44 7.96 5.74 -3.19
CA ILE A 44 7.25 5.56 -1.93
C ILE A 44 5.77 5.82 -2.19
N THR A 45 4.92 5.12 -1.47
CA THR A 45 3.47 5.38 -1.46
C THR A 45 3.07 5.85 -0.08
N LEU A 46 2.29 6.93 -0.05
CA LEU A 46 1.68 7.45 1.16
C LEU A 46 0.21 7.05 1.16
N LEU A 47 -0.25 6.38 2.21
CA LEU A 47 -1.64 6.00 2.38
C LEU A 47 -2.19 6.67 3.66
N PRO A 48 -2.84 7.84 3.52
CA PRO A 48 -3.25 8.68 4.64
C PRO A 48 -4.22 8.02 5.60
N ILE A 49 -5.13 7.16 5.14
CA ILE A 49 -6.02 6.27 5.92
C ILE A 49 -6.96 5.55 4.93
N ALA A 50 -7.42 4.35 5.29
CA ALA A 50 -8.57 3.70 4.66
C ALA A 50 -9.78 3.72 5.62
N SER A 51 -11.01 3.76 5.10
CA SER A 51 -12.21 3.79 5.96
C SER A 51 -12.50 2.46 6.69
N SER A 52 -11.73 1.41 6.42
CA SER A 52 -11.90 0.10 7.05
C SER A 52 -10.57 -0.69 7.14
N PRO A 53 -10.46 -1.63 8.10
CA PRO A 53 -9.34 -2.57 8.21
C PRO A 53 -9.19 -3.50 6.98
N GLY A 54 -8.09 -4.25 6.95
CA GLY A 54 -7.86 -5.33 5.98
C GLY A 54 -6.55 -5.23 5.19
N LEU A 55 -5.79 -4.14 5.32
CA LEU A 55 -4.46 -4.05 4.74
C LEU A 55 -3.49 -4.97 5.49
N GLN A 56 -2.76 -5.80 4.75
CA GLN A 56 -1.71 -6.66 5.28
C GLN A 56 -0.41 -6.48 4.50
N VAL A 57 0.72 -6.63 5.18
CA VAL A 57 2.06 -6.62 4.59
C VAL A 57 2.76 -7.96 4.83
N LEU A 58 3.53 -8.42 3.85
CA LEU A 58 4.36 -9.62 3.98
C LEU A 58 5.73 -9.21 4.52
N SER A 59 6.13 -9.76 5.66
CA SER A 59 7.49 -9.56 6.19
C SER A 59 8.50 -10.30 5.32
N PRO A 60 9.56 -9.63 4.81
CA PRO A 60 10.61 -10.31 4.05
C PRO A 60 11.49 -11.20 4.94
N VAL A 61 11.41 -11.06 6.27
CA VAL A 61 12.21 -11.82 7.24
C VAL A 61 11.50 -13.12 7.65
N THR A 62 10.23 -13.02 8.01
CA THR A 62 9.46 -14.18 8.53
C THR A 62 8.62 -14.86 7.45
N ASN A 63 8.40 -14.19 6.32
CA ASN A 63 7.49 -14.64 5.25
C ASN A 63 6.04 -14.82 5.75
N GLU A 64 5.65 -14.03 6.75
CA GLU A 64 4.31 -14.01 7.34
C GLU A 64 3.60 -12.68 7.01
N TRP A 65 2.26 -12.74 6.94
CA TRP A 65 1.41 -11.58 6.76
C TRP A 65 1.13 -10.92 8.12
N TYR A 66 1.29 -9.61 8.19
CA TYR A 66 0.97 -8.79 9.36
C TYR A 66 -0.13 -7.79 9.01
N ASP A 67 -1.12 -7.67 9.88
CA ASP A 67 -2.15 -6.64 9.77
C ASP A 67 -1.55 -5.25 10.03
N VAL A 68 -1.92 -4.30 9.18
CA VAL A 68 -1.59 -2.90 9.38
C VAL A 68 -2.73 -2.24 10.16
N PRO A 69 -2.46 -1.65 11.34
CA PRO A 69 -3.47 -0.94 12.10
C PRO A 69 -4.12 0.17 11.28
N CYS A 70 -5.45 0.25 11.32
CA CYS A 70 -6.24 1.27 10.67
C CYS A 70 -6.51 2.42 11.67
N ASP A 71 -5.47 3.14 12.06
CA ASP A 71 -5.55 4.26 13.00
C ASP A 71 -5.81 5.58 12.27
N SER A 72 -6.83 6.32 12.70
CA SER A 72 -7.22 7.62 12.14
C SER A 72 -6.19 8.74 12.32
N GLU A 73 -5.17 8.54 13.14
CA GLU A 73 -4.08 9.50 13.35
C GLU A 73 -2.78 9.11 12.64
N SER A 74 -2.79 8.00 11.89
CA SER A 74 -1.59 7.44 11.25
C SER A 74 -1.61 7.58 9.74
N ILE A 75 -0.43 7.75 9.14
CA ILE A 75 -0.20 7.57 7.71
C ILE A 75 0.70 6.37 7.49
N ILE A 76 0.33 5.52 6.52
CA ILE A 76 1.16 4.40 6.12
C ILE A 76 2.11 4.86 5.02
N VAL A 77 3.38 4.47 5.15
CA VAL A 77 4.41 4.72 4.14
C VAL A 77 4.97 3.38 3.71
N ASN A 78 4.84 3.03 2.44
CA ASN A 78 5.47 1.84 1.88
C ASN A 78 6.53 2.21 0.85
N ILE A 79 7.55 1.35 0.77
CA ILE A 79 8.63 1.43 -0.21
C ILE A 79 8.15 0.74 -1.49
N GLY A 80 8.48 1.32 -2.65
CA GLY A 80 8.26 0.70 -3.94
C GLY A 80 9.55 0.28 -4.64
N ASP A 81 9.38 -0.42 -5.76
CA ASP A 81 10.44 -1.09 -6.51
C ASP A 81 11.54 -0.12 -6.97
N MET A 82 11.17 1.10 -7.39
CA MET A 82 12.14 2.10 -7.84
C MET A 82 13.08 2.53 -6.71
N LEU A 83 12.60 2.70 -5.48
CA LEU A 83 13.47 3.06 -4.36
C LEU A 83 14.34 1.87 -3.91
N GLN A 84 13.79 0.66 -3.97
CA GLN A 84 14.58 -0.55 -3.74
C GLN A 84 15.75 -0.65 -4.72
N GLU A 85 15.52 -0.45 -6.02
CA GLU A 85 16.56 -0.48 -7.03
C GLU A 85 17.59 0.64 -6.81
N MET A 86 17.13 1.88 -6.57
CA MET A 86 18.01 3.03 -6.31
C MET A 86 18.92 2.83 -5.11
N THR A 87 18.46 2.09 -4.10
CA THR A 87 19.21 1.82 -2.86
C THR A 87 19.88 0.46 -2.85
N LYS A 88 19.82 -0.28 -3.97
CA LYS A 88 20.40 -1.62 -4.13
C LYS A 88 19.92 -2.61 -3.06
N GLY A 89 18.65 -2.51 -2.70
CA GLY A 89 18.00 -3.41 -1.75
C GLY A 89 18.13 -3.03 -0.27
N GLU A 90 18.71 -1.87 0.07
CA GLU A 90 18.75 -1.40 1.47
C GLU A 90 17.33 -1.14 2.01
N TYR A 91 16.46 -0.56 1.18
CA TYR A 91 15.03 -0.46 1.45
C TYR A 91 14.27 -1.45 0.58
N ILE A 92 13.47 -2.31 1.21
CA ILE A 92 12.81 -3.43 0.52
C ILE A 92 11.37 -3.03 0.19
N ALA A 93 10.98 -3.18 -1.08
CA ALA A 93 9.59 -3.09 -1.51
C ALA A 93 8.83 -4.31 -0.97
N THR A 94 7.88 -4.08 -0.07
CA THR A 94 7.16 -5.17 0.60
C THR A 94 5.85 -5.46 -0.11
N LYS A 95 5.58 -6.76 -0.32
CA LYS A 95 4.27 -7.20 -0.81
C LYS A 95 3.20 -6.81 0.19
N HIS A 96 2.10 -6.29 -0.33
CA HIS A 96 0.95 -5.93 0.46
C HIS A 96 -0.34 -6.38 -0.25
N ARG A 97 -1.41 -6.59 0.53
CA ARG A 97 -2.72 -7.02 0.03
C ARG A 97 -3.84 -6.41 0.87
N VAL A 98 -5.06 -6.41 0.37
CA VAL A 98 -6.25 -6.05 1.15
C VAL A 98 -7.19 -7.23 1.23
N VAL A 99 -7.34 -7.82 2.41
CA VAL A 99 -8.23 -8.96 2.66
C VAL A 99 -9.59 -8.53 3.16
N LYS A 100 -10.57 -9.44 3.13
CA LYS A 100 -11.82 -9.27 3.88
C LYS A 100 -11.51 -9.28 5.39
N PRO A 101 -12.02 -8.32 6.17
CA PRO A 101 -11.90 -8.37 7.62
C PRO A 101 -12.64 -9.58 8.19
N GLU A 102 -12.11 -10.18 9.26
CA GLU A 102 -12.72 -11.36 9.90
C GLU A 102 -14.07 -11.05 10.55
N ASN A 103 -14.26 -9.82 11.04
CA ASN A 103 -15.52 -9.36 11.62
C ASN A 103 -16.49 -8.92 10.50
N GLU A 104 -17.66 -9.56 10.43
CA GLU A 104 -18.72 -9.20 9.48
C GLU A 104 -19.24 -7.76 9.66
N GLU A 105 -19.23 -7.23 10.89
CA GLU A 105 -19.61 -5.82 11.16
C GLU A 105 -18.61 -4.83 10.53
N ALA A 106 -17.36 -5.26 10.30
CA ALA A 106 -16.33 -4.47 9.63
C ALA A 106 -16.36 -4.62 8.10
N ASN A 107 -17.27 -5.43 7.55
CA ASN A 107 -17.46 -5.59 6.11
C ASN A 107 -18.30 -4.44 5.53
N LEU A 108 -17.77 -3.24 5.64
CA LEU A 108 -18.34 -2.02 5.08
C LEU A 108 -17.69 -1.67 3.74
N ASP A 109 -18.18 -0.60 3.13
CA ASP A 109 -17.51 0.05 2.02
C ASP A 109 -16.15 0.59 2.48
N ARG A 110 -15.11 0.35 1.67
CA ARG A 110 -13.76 0.84 1.90
C ARG A 110 -13.42 1.91 0.87
N ILE A 111 -13.12 3.11 1.35
CA ILE A 111 -12.48 4.16 0.57
C ILE A 111 -11.01 4.21 0.97
N SER A 112 -10.13 4.36 -0.02
CA SER A 112 -8.71 4.63 0.22
C SER A 112 -8.16 5.59 -0.83
N ALA A 113 -7.19 6.40 -0.43
CA ALA A 113 -6.57 7.40 -1.31
C ALA A 113 -5.04 7.32 -1.28
N PRO A 114 -4.43 6.21 -1.77
CA PRO A 114 -2.98 6.14 -1.90
C PRO A 114 -2.43 7.23 -2.83
N CYS A 115 -1.32 7.84 -2.41
CA CYS A 115 -0.53 8.80 -3.16
C CYS A 115 0.80 8.15 -3.55
N PHE A 116 0.98 7.85 -4.84
CA PHE A 116 2.15 7.19 -5.41
C PHE A 116 3.16 8.24 -5.85
N ILE A 117 4.30 8.34 -5.15
CA ILE A 117 5.35 9.31 -5.45
C ILE A 117 6.35 8.68 -6.41
N HIS A 118 6.50 9.27 -7.60
CA HIS A 118 7.38 8.78 -8.66
C HIS A 118 8.68 9.59 -8.76
N PRO A 119 9.77 8.99 -9.27
CA PRO A 119 10.98 9.71 -9.61
C PRO A 119 10.80 10.49 -10.92
N LYS A 120 11.69 11.45 -11.17
CA LYS A 120 11.83 12.11 -12.49
C LYS A 120 12.22 11.06 -13.54
N PRO A 121 11.64 11.12 -14.76
CA PRO A 121 12.17 10.35 -15.88
C PRO A 121 13.61 10.78 -16.18
N GLU A 122 14.43 9.84 -16.67
CA GLU A 122 15.81 10.09 -17.10
C GLU A 122 15.91 11.10 -18.25
#